data_AF-A0A0A8X6P3-F1
#
_entry.id   AF-A0A0A8X6P3-F1
#
_cell.length_a   1.000
_cell.length_b   1.000
_cell.length_c   1.000
_cell.angle_alpha   90.00
_cell.angle_beta   90.00
_cell.angle_gamma   90.00
#
_symmetry.space_group_name_H-M   'P 1'
#
loop_
_entity.id
_entity.type
_entity.pdbx_description
1 polymer ?
#
loop_
_entity_poly.entity_id
_entity_poly.type
_entity_poly.pdbx_seq_one_letter_code
_entity_poly.pdbx_strand_id
1 'polypeptide(L)'
;MKNNKLVMIMSVMLVAILLVGTIAVVAVMKLSAEDGEKKPSIDEVLEASVDIPEVTTNLASNDFIKISFKIETDGKKAKEELQKRDFQVKNLIIYELSEKKAEELQGKEGKMNLEETLKAKLNDLMQDGKINKVYITGSLLQ
;
A
#
# COMPACT_ATOMS: atom_id res chain seq x y z
N MET A 1 -46.88 39.65 29.16
CA MET A 1 -46.59 39.14 27.81
C MET A 1 -45.08 39.09 27.64
N LYS A 2 -44.50 37.88 27.57
CA LYS A 2 -43.06 37.63 27.69
C LYS A 2 -42.31 38.23 26.48
N ASN A 3 -41.13 38.78 26.71
CA ASN A 3 -40.39 39.63 25.77
C ASN A 3 -39.89 38.85 24.54
N ASN A 4 -40.75 38.62 23.54
CA ASN A 4 -40.42 37.90 22.29
C ASN A 4 -39.26 38.54 21.50
N LYS A 5 -38.96 39.83 21.70
CA LYS A 5 -37.82 40.50 21.06
C LYS A 5 -36.47 39.94 21.53
N LEU A 6 -36.34 39.60 22.82
CA LEU A 6 -35.12 38.99 23.36
C LEU A 6 -34.91 37.57 22.81
N VAL A 7 -36.00 36.79 22.73
CA VAL A 7 -35.97 35.43 22.15
C VAL A 7 -35.60 35.50 20.66
N MET A 8 -36.17 36.44 19.90
CA MET A 8 -35.85 36.64 18.48
C MET A 8 -34.38 37.03 18.26
N ILE A 9 -33.84 37.94 19.09
CA ILE A 9 -32.43 38.36 19.02
C ILE A 9 -31.48 37.19 19.34
N MET A 10 -31.80 36.36 20.33
CA MET A 10 -31.02 35.17 20.66
C MET A 10 -31.04 34.14 19.52
N SER A 11 -32.20 33.91 18.89
CA SER A 11 -32.32 33.01 17.74
C SER A 11 -31.48 33.47 16.54
N VAL A 12 -31.49 34.77 16.24
CA VAL A 12 -30.71 35.33 15.13
C VAL A 12 -29.21 35.23 15.39
N MET A 13 -28.75 35.51 16.63
CA MET A 13 -27.34 35.31 16.98
C MET A 13 -26.90 33.85 16.87
N LEU A 14 -27.75 32.91 17.27
CA LEU A 14 -27.44 31.49 17.20
C LEU A 14 -27.28 31.01 15.76
N VAL A 15 -28.16 31.46 14.85
CA VAL A 15 -28.06 31.17 13.40
C VAL A 15 -26.82 31.81 12.79
N ALA A 16 -26.46 33.05 13.18
CA ALA A 16 -25.25 33.70 12.70
C ALA A 16 -23.97 32.95 13.12
N ILE A 17 -23.92 32.48 14.37
CA ILE A 17 -22.78 31.68 14.87
C ILE A 17 -22.66 30.36 14.12
N LEU A 18 -23.79 29.69 13.83
CA LEU A 18 -23.80 28.44 13.05
C LEU A 18 -23.35 28.65 11.60
N LEU A 19 -23.71 29.77 10.98
CA LEU A 19 -23.26 30.12 9.63
C LEU A 19 -21.74 30.39 9.58
N VAL A 20 -21.22 31.15 10.55
CA VAL A 20 -19.76 31.41 10.62
C VAL A 20 -18.99 30.11 10.93
N GLY A 21 -19.53 29.27 11.82
CA GLY A 21 -18.94 27.98 12.17
C GLY A 21 -18.87 27.02 10.98
N THR A 22 -19.93 26.93 10.18
CA THR A 22 -19.94 26.07 8.98
C THR A 22 -18.96 26.53 7.92
N ILE A 23 -18.83 27.85 7.70
CA ILE A 23 -17.83 28.41 6.76
C ILE A 23 -16.40 28.08 7.21
N ALA A 24 -16.10 28.22 8.52
CA ALA A 24 -14.79 27.88 9.07
C ALA A 24 -14.45 26.39 8.92
N VAL A 25 -15.42 25.49 9.20
CA VAL A 25 -15.22 24.04 9.05
C VAL A 25 -14.98 23.67 7.58
N VAL A 26 -15.74 24.24 6.65
CA VAL A 26 -15.57 24.00 5.21
C VAL A 26 -14.22 24.53 4.72
N ALA A 27 -13.76 25.68 5.22
CA ALA A 27 -12.46 26.24 4.87
C ALA A 27 -11.31 25.35 5.37
N VAL A 28 -11.38 24.86 6.61
CA VAL A 28 -10.38 23.91 7.16
C VAL A 28 -10.37 22.61 6.35
N MET A 29 -11.55 22.06 6.02
CA MET A 29 -11.64 20.85 5.21
C MET A 29 -11.08 21.02 3.79
N LYS A 30 -11.28 22.20 3.16
CA LYS A 30 -10.70 22.47 1.84
C LYS A 30 -9.19 22.70 1.88
N LEU A 31 -8.69 23.42 2.88
CA LEU A 31 -7.25 23.64 3.07
C LEU A 31 -6.51 22.33 3.40
N SER A 32 -7.13 21.43 4.17
CA SER A 32 -6.59 20.08 4.43
C SER A 32 -6.72 19.13 3.23
N ALA A 33 -7.61 19.40 2.29
CA ALA A 33 -7.78 18.60 1.07
C ALA A 33 -6.85 19.05 -0.09
N GLU A 34 -6.17 20.20 0.04
CA GLU A 34 -5.24 20.73 -0.96
C GLU A 34 -3.80 20.24 -0.80
N ASP A 35 -3.49 19.47 0.24
CA ASP A 35 -2.21 18.75 0.35
C ASP A 35 -2.28 17.48 -0.52
N GLY A 36 -2.34 17.71 -1.84
CA GLY A 36 -2.23 16.65 -2.82
C GLY A 36 -0.87 15.99 -2.66
N GLU A 37 -0.84 14.80 -2.05
CA GLU A 37 0.35 13.98 -1.92
C GLU A 37 1.07 13.95 -3.28
N LYS A 38 2.21 14.63 -3.37
CA LYS A 38 3.10 14.52 -4.52
C LYS A 38 3.48 13.06 -4.62
N LYS A 39 3.04 12.39 -5.68
CA LYS A 39 3.46 11.03 -5.99
C LYS A 39 4.99 11.00 -6.01
N PRO A 40 5.63 10.03 -5.33
CA PRO A 40 7.08 9.95 -5.29
C PRO A 40 7.65 9.87 -6.70
N SER A 41 8.78 10.54 -6.91
CA SER A 41 9.54 10.44 -8.15
C SER A 41 10.08 9.02 -8.34
N ILE A 42 10.45 8.65 -9.57
CA ILE A 42 10.99 7.31 -9.84
C ILE A 42 12.29 7.07 -9.05
N ASP A 43 13.10 8.10 -8.84
CA ASP A 43 14.33 8.02 -8.06
C ASP A 43 14.02 7.69 -6.61
N GLU A 44 13.02 8.33 -6.02
CA GLU A 44 12.56 8.03 -4.64
C GLU A 44 12.00 6.60 -4.53
N VAL A 45 11.23 6.15 -5.52
CA VAL A 45 10.71 4.78 -5.58
C VAL A 45 11.85 3.76 -5.63
N LEU A 46 12.86 4.00 -6.47
CA LEU A 46 14.04 3.13 -6.57
C LEU A 46 14.85 3.13 -5.27
N GLU A 47 15.03 4.28 -4.65
CA GLU A 47 15.70 4.40 -3.36
C GLU A 47 14.98 3.65 -2.25
N ALA A 48 13.65 3.52 -2.31
CA ALA A 48 12.80 2.76 -1.39
C ALA A 48 12.49 1.32 -1.85
N SER A 49 13.17 0.84 -2.89
CA SER A 49 12.97 -0.52 -3.41
C SER A 49 14.09 -1.49 -3.02
N VAL A 50 13.72 -2.76 -2.83
CA VAL A 50 14.64 -3.88 -2.58
C VAL A 50 14.59 -4.85 -3.75
N ASP A 51 15.75 -5.23 -4.26
CA ASP A 51 15.88 -6.33 -5.22
C ASP A 51 15.93 -7.66 -4.46
N ILE A 52 15.00 -8.55 -4.79
CA ILE A 52 15.02 -9.94 -4.34
C ILE A 52 15.65 -10.77 -5.46
N PRO A 53 16.83 -11.36 -5.21
CA PRO A 53 17.53 -12.13 -6.22
C PRO A 53 16.72 -13.36 -6.60
N GLU A 54 17.14 -14.00 -7.70
CA GLU A 54 16.50 -15.16 -8.28
C GLU A 54 16.18 -16.25 -7.24
N VAL A 55 14.91 -16.65 -7.19
CA VAL A 55 14.40 -17.76 -6.39
C VAL A 55 14.03 -18.88 -7.33
N THR A 56 14.51 -20.09 -7.05
CA THR A 56 14.15 -21.30 -7.80
C THR A 56 13.44 -22.27 -6.85
N THR A 57 12.26 -22.74 -7.25
CA THR A 57 11.49 -23.72 -6.46
C THR A 57 10.61 -24.57 -7.36
N ASN A 58 10.13 -25.68 -6.80
CA ASN A 58 9.15 -26.55 -7.42
C ASN A 58 7.73 -26.03 -7.15
N LEU A 59 6.87 -26.17 -8.15
CA LEU A 59 5.44 -25.91 -8.08
C LEU A 59 4.67 -27.16 -7.66
N ALA A 60 3.40 -27.01 -7.31
CA ALA A 60 2.52 -28.13 -6.99
C ALA A 60 2.26 -29.05 -8.20
N SER A 61 2.42 -28.54 -9.42
CA SER A 61 2.22 -29.26 -10.68
C SER A 61 3.45 -30.08 -11.14
N ASN A 62 4.49 -30.19 -10.31
CA ASN A 62 5.75 -30.88 -10.62
C ASN A 62 6.63 -30.17 -11.67
N ASP A 63 6.23 -28.95 -12.07
CA ASP A 63 7.04 -27.99 -12.82
C ASP A 63 7.98 -27.24 -11.86
N PHE A 64 8.98 -26.56 -12.41
CA PHE A 64 9.83 -25.67 -11.63
C PHE A 64 9.80 -24.25 -12.19
N ILE A 65 9.93 -23.30 -11.27
CA ILE A 65 9.93 -21.88 -11.60
C ILE A 65 11.20 -21.22 -11.10
N LYS A 66 11.72 -20.33 -11.93
CA LYS A 66 12.79 -19.40 -11.62
C LYS A 66 12.23 -17.99 -11.72
N ILE A 67 12.21 -17.25 -10.63
CA ILE A 67 11.54 -15.95 -10.54
C ILE A 67 12.33 -14.95 -9.70
N SER A 68 12.30 -13.69 -10.10
CA SER A 68 12.96 -12.57 -9.44
C SER A 68 11.96 -11.45 -9.19
N PHE A 69 12.15 -10.72 -8.10
CA PHE A 69 11.24 -9.65 -7.70
C PHE A 69 11.98 -8.35 -7.38
N LYS A 70 11.29 -7.23 -7.56
CA LYS A 70 11.65 -5.95 -6.95
C LYS A 70 10.47 -5.50 -6.08
N ILE A 71 10.75 -5.15 -4.83
CA ILE A 71 9.73 -4.82 -3.85
C ILE A 71 9.89 -3.35 -3.46
N GLU A 72 8.85 -2.57 -3.71
CA GLU A 72 8.76 -1.16 -3.37
C GLU A 72 8.14 -1.00 -1.97
N THR A 73 8.85 -0.28 -1.10
CA THR A 73 8.40 0.04 0.26
C THR A 73 7.99 1.51 0.36
N ASP A 74 7.35 1.88 1.47
CA ASP A 74 6.94 3.26 1.75
C ASP A 74 8.08 4.20 2.17
N GLY A 75 9.31 3.69 2.31
CA GLY A 75 10.48 4.53 2.54
C GLY A 75 11.77 3.78 2.87
N LYS A 76 12.84 4.54 3.12
CA LYS A 76 14.19 3.99 3.35
C LYS A 76 14.28 3.07 4.58
N LYS A 77 13.54 3.37 5.65
CA LYS A 77 13.53 2.54 6.87
C LYS A 77 12.91 1.16 6.61
N ALA A 78 11.75 1.14 5.94
CA ALA A 78 11.07 -0.09 5.56
C ALA A 78 11.93 -0.93 4.60
N LYS A 79 12.60 -0.29 3.65
CA LYS A 79 13.60 -0.94 2.80
C LYS A 79 14.71 -1.63 3.62
N GLU A 80 15.32 -0.92 4.57
CA GLU A 80 16.40 -1.49 5.40
C GLU A 80 15.92 -2.66 6.26
N GLU A 81 14.70 -2.60 6.79
CA GLU A 81 14.09 -3.73 7.49
C GLU A 81 13.90 -4.92 6.54
N LEU A 82 13.27 -4.70 5.38
CA LEU A 82 12.99 -5.75 4.41
C LEU A 82 14.28 -6.42 3.92
N GLN A 83 15.38 -5.66 3.76
CA GLN A 83 16.70 -6.19 3.45
C GLN A 83 17.26 -7.11 4.53
N LYS A 84 17.02 -6.81 5.82
CA LYS A 84 17.43 -7.68 6.93
C LYS A 84 16.57 -8.94 7.03
N ARG A 85 15.32 -8.87 6.54
CA ARG A 85 14.36 -9.98 6.50
C ARG A 85 14.44 -10.80 5.22
N ASP A 86 15.48 -10.65 4.40
CA ASP A 86 15.56 -11.27 3.07
C ASP A 86 15.32 -12.80 3.09
N PHE A 87 15.81 -13.48 4.13
CA PHE A 87 15.61 -14.91 4.33
C PHE A 87 14.13 -15.26 4.58
N GLN A 88 13.41 -14.42 5.33
CA GLN A 88 11.97 -14.60 5.58
C GLN A 88 11.17 -14.34 4.29
N VAL A 89 11.54 -13.29 3.55
CA VAL A 89 10.95 -12.95 2.26
C VAL A 89 11.11 -14.09 1.27
N LYS A 90 12.34 -14.60 1.10
CA LYS A 90 12.63 -15.74 0.23
C LYS A 90 11.86 -17.00 0.65
N ASN A 91 11.83 -17.30 1.94
CA ASN A 91 11.08 -18.46 2.45
C ASN A 91 9.58 -18.35 2.14
N LEU A 92 8.99 -17.17 2.34
CA LEU A 92 7.58 -16.92 2.04
C LEU A 92 7.29 -17.08 0.54
N ILE A 93 8.15 -16.53 -0.33
CA ILE A 93 8.05 -16.68 -1.79
C ILE A 93 8.09 -18.16 -2.18
N ILE A 94 9.03 -18.92 -1.63
CA ILE A 94 9.15 -20.36 -1.91
C ILE A 94 7.86 -21.09 -1.51
N TYR A 95 7.33 -20.83 -0.31
CA TYR A 95 6.10 -21.46 0.16
C TYR A 95 4.90 -21.09 -0.71
N GLU A 96 4.74 -19.82 -1.04
CA GLU A 96 3.64 -19.37 -1.90
C GLU A 96 3.69 -20.03 -3.27
N LEU A 97 4.88 -20.09 -3.89
CA LEU A 97 5.05 -20.71 -5.20
C LEU A 97 4.84 -22.22 -5.16
N SER A 98 5.30 -22.91 -4.11
CA SER A 98 5.11 -24.36 -3.98
C SER A 98 3.65 -24.79 -3.81
N GLU A 99 2.75 -23.87 -3.45
CA GLU A 99 1.31 -24.10 -3.44
C GLU A 99 0.62 -23.82 -4.78
N LYS A 100 1.28 -23.15 -5.73
CA LYS A 100 0.70 -22.83 -7.04
C LYS A 100 0.96 -23.92 -8.06
N LYS A 101 0.05 -24.03 -9.02
CA LYS A 101 0.26 -24.76 -10.27
C LYS A 101 0.76 -23.84 -11.38
N ALA A 102 1.40 -24.42 -12.39
CA ALA A 102 1.88 -23.70 -13.56
C ALA A 102 0.80 -22.83 -14.22
N GLU A 103 -0.42 -23.33 -14.39
CA GLU A 103 -1.50 -22.62 -15.06
C GLU A 103 -1.97 -21.38 -14.29
N GLU A 104 -1.83 -21.38 -12.96
CA GLU A 104 -2.17 -20.24 -12.09
C GLU A 104 -1.15 -19.10 -12.17
N LEU A 105 0.07 -19.40 -12.63
CA LEU A 105 1.16 -18.43 -12.79
C LEU A 105 1.34 -18.00 -14.25
N GLN A 106 0.63 -18.66 -15.18
CA GLN A 106 0.62 -18.31 -16.58
C GLN A 106 -0.30 -17.11 -16.85
N GLY A 107 0.12 -16.29 -17.81
CA GLY A 107 -0.63 -15.10 -18.20
C GLY A 107 -0.48 -13.92 -17.23
N LYS A 108 -1.18 -12.82 -17.55
CA LYS A 108 -1.08 -11.55 -16.81
C LYS A 108 -1.79 -11.62 -15.45
N GLU A 109 -2.97 -12.22 -15.42
CA GLU A 109 -3.83 -12.26 -14.24
C GLU A 109 -3.20 -13.09 -13.12
N GLY A 110 -2.66 -14.26 -13.44
CA GLY A 110 -1.94 -15.10 -12.48
C GLY A 110 -0.74 -14.39 -11.83
N LYS A 111 0.04 -13.68 -12.65
CA LYS A 111 1.17 -12.87 -12.17
C LYS A 111 0.73 -11.73 -11.25
N MET A 112 -0.31 -11.00 -11.61
CA MET A 112 -0.87 -9.95 -10.75
C MET A 112 -1.39 -10.51 -9.42
N ASN A 113 -2.05 -11.67 -9.45
CA ASN A 113 -2.53 -12.31 -8.24
C ASN A 113 -1.38 -12.72 -7.32
N LEU A 114 -0.27 -13.23 -7.88
CA LEU A 114 0.94 -13.53 -7.12
C LEU A 114 1.55 -12.27 -6.51
N GLU A 115 1.68 -11.18 -7.28
CA GLU A 115 2.20 -9.89 -6.78
C GLU A 115 1.37 -9.36 -5.61
N GLU A 116 0.04 -9.37 -5.72
CA GLU A 116 -0.86 -8.90 -4.66
C GLU A 116 -0.83 -9.82 -3.43
N THR A 117 -0.79 -11.14 -3.63
CA THR A 117 -0.70 -12.11 -2.53
C THR A 117 0.60 -11.96 -1.75
N LEU A 118 1.73 -11.84 -2.46
CA LEU A 118 3.03 -11.59 -1.84
C LEU A 118 3.05 -10.25 -1.12
N LYS A 119 2.51 -9.18 -1.73
CA LYS A 119 2.40 -7.87 -1.06
C LYS A 119 1.66 -7.98 0.27
N ALA A 120 0.53 -8.67 0.31
CA ALA A 120 -0.26 -8.83 1.53
C ALA A 120 0.52 -9.61 2.59
N LYS A 121 1.00 -10.81 2.26
CA LYS A 121 1.73 -11.67 3.21
C LYS A 121 3.05 -11.08 3.68
N LEU A 122 3.76 -10.34 2.82
CA LEU A 122 5.01 -9.68 3.20
C LEU A 122 4.75 -8.46 4.10
N ASN A 123 3.64 -7.75 3.92
CA ASN A 123 3.25 -6.67 4.84
C ASN A 123 3.01 -7.21 6.26
N ASP A 124 2.48 -8.43 6.41
CA ASP A 124 2.31 -9.06 7.73
C ASP A 124 3.66 -9.36 8.44
N LEU A 125 4.76 -9.42 7.69
CA LEU A 125 6.11 -9.61 8.24
C LEU A 125 6.79 -8.30 8.65
N MET A 126 6.32 -7.17 8.12
CA MET A 126 6.90 -5.85 8.39
C MET A 126 6.46 -5.34 9.76
N GLN A 127 7.38 -4.73 10.49
CA GLN A 127 7.09 -4.06 11.76
C GLN A 127 7.13 -2.54 11.61
N ASP A 128 8.08 -2.03 10.83
CA ASP A 128 8.31 -0.61 10.61
C ASP A 128 8.14 -0.25 9.14
N GLY A 129 6.91 0.12 8.78
CA GLY A 129 6.52 0.57 7.43
C GLY A 129 5.72 -0.47 6.66
N LYS A 130 5.59 -0.27 5.35
CA LYS A 130 4.76 -1.13 4.50
C LYS A 130 5.35 -1.32 3.10
N ILE A 131 4.94 -2.40 2.47
CA ILE A 131 5.19 -2.70 1.07
C ILE A 131 4.04 -2.12 0.25
N ASN A 132 4.39 -1.20 -0.65
CA ASN A 132 3.44 -0.59 -1.57
C ASN A 132 3.19 -1.48 -2.77
N LYS A 133 4.24 -2.11 -3.31
CA LYS A 133 4.14 -2.91 -4.52
C LYS A 133 5.21 -3.98 -4.64
N VAL A 134 4.83 -5.11 -5.24
CA VAL A 134 5.75 -6.19 -5.62
C VAL A 134 5.73 -6.26 -7.14
N TYR A 135 6.91 -6.29 -7.75
CA TYR A 135 7.09 -6.38 -9.20
C TYR A 135 7.82 -7.66 -9.53
N ILE A 136 7.30 -8.46 -10.46
CA ILE A 136 8.05 -9.55 -11.07
C ILE A 136 9.01 -8.96 -12.10
N THR A 137 10.32 -9.09 -11.88
CA THR A 137 11.37 -8.56 -12.77
C THR A 137 11.91 -9.58 -13.74
N GLY A 138 11.73 -10.88 -13.44
CA GLY A 138 12.07 -11.99 -14.32
C GLY A 138 11.30 -13.22 -13.91
N SER A 139 10.85 -14.02 -14.87
CA SER A 139 10.10 -15.25 -14.62
C SER A 139 10.33 -16.22 -15.78
N LEU A 140 10.76 -17.43 -15.44
CA LEU A 140 10.93 -18.55 -16.35
C LEU A 140 10.28 -19.78 -15.70
N LEU A 141 9.30 -20.35 -16.41
CA LEU A 141 8.57 -21.55 -16.02
C LEU A 141 8.98 -22.68 -16.97
N GLN A 142 9.30 -23.85 -16.44
CA GLN A 142 9.76 -25.01 -17.20
C GLN A 142 9.11 -26.31 -16.73
#